data_AF-I0I3H6-F1
#
_entry.id   AF-I0I3H6-F1
#
_cell.length_a   1.000
_cell.length_b   1.000
_cell.length_c   1.000
_cell.angle_alpha   90.00
_cell.angle_beta   90.00
_cell.angle_gamma   90.00
#
_symmetry.space_group_name_H-M   'P 1'
#
loop_
_entity.id
_entity.type
_entity.pdbx_description
1 polymer ?
#
loop_
_entity_poly.entity_id
_entity_poly.type
_entity_poly.pdbx_seq_one_letter_code
_entity_poly.pdbx_strand_id
1 'polypeptide(L)'
;MNTERRTQIANLLVSDAIWSAYALADLQPEMAPDCRWFVHENGNGRGVALLYRGLTPPVLFMHGDPAALAVALDRAELPETVYLSIQEAHEPVIARRYRCVERRRMWRMVLHETAFTAKAQQDSAVHNGSDGLQPSAASDSAWRLRRLTAADAVRVEKLFAHGGPFTPDAFVPRQIESGVFYGVEDAAGELIAVGGTHVVDFSTRIAAVGNMYTRPDLRGRGAGRSVLRAIIATLKASGVETIVLNVDQRNDAARRLYEQFGFVVHCPFIEGIATSFV
;
A
#
# COMPACT_ATOMS: atom_id res chain seq x y z
N MET A 1 -8.44 18.10 -14.57
CA MET A 1 -8.06 19.03 -13.49
C MET A 1 -6.92 19.91 -13.99
N ASN A 2 -7.03 21.24 -13.87
CA ASN A 2 -5.97 22.16 -14.30
C ASN A 2 -4.76 22.12 -13.33
N THR A 3 -3.63 22.69 -13.74
CA THR A 3 -2.37 22.68 -12.97
C THR A 3 -2.51 23.39 -11.62
N GLU A 4 -3.17 24.54 -11.59
CA GLU A 4 -3.36 25.33 -10.37
C GLU A 4 -4.09 24.54 -9.27
N ARG A 5 -5.22 23.91 -9.61
CA ARG A 5 -5.99 23.09 -8.66
C ARG A 5 -5.20 21.87 -8.19
N ARG A 6 -4.39 21.27 -9.07
CA ARG A 6 -3.49 20.16 -8.68
C ARG A 6 -2.45 20.62 -7.67
N THR A 7 -1.82 21.76 -7.89
CA THR A 7 -0.85 22.35 -6.96
C THR A 7 -1.50 22.68 -5.63
N GLN A 8 -2.71 23.24 -5.63
CA GLN A 8 -3.46 23.48 -4.38
C GLN A 8 -3.66 22.19 -3.58
N ILE A 9 -4.15 21.13 -4.23
CA ILE A 9 -4.37 19.84 -3.55
C ILE A 9 -3.04 19.25 -3.05
N ALA A 10 -1.99 19.29 -3.87
CA ALA A 10 -0.66 18.84 -3.46
C ALA A 10 -0.20 19.55 -2.19
N ASN A 11 -0.34 20.88 -2.12
CA ASN A 11 0.03 21.68 -0.95
C ASN A 11 -0.75 21.31 0.33
N LEU A 12 -2.00 20.89 0.20
CA LEU A 12 -2.78 20.35 1.32
C LEU A 12 -2.23 19.00 1.77
N LEU A 13 -2.02 18.08 0.84
CA LEU A 13 -1.58 16.72 1.12
C LEU A 13 -0.17 16.64 1.72
N VAL A 14 0.77 17.47 1.27
CA VAL A 14 2.17 17.45 1.77
C VAL A 14 2.31 17.84 3.23
N SER A 15 1.27 18.40 3.86
CA SER A 15 1.27 18.64 5.32
C SER A 15 1.35 17.34 6.14
N ASP A 16 0.97 16.21 5.54
CA ASP A 16 1.37 14.87 6.00
C ASP A 16 1.57 13.97 4.77
N ALA A 17 2.77 14.07 4.17
CA ALA A 17 3.10 13.33 2.95
C ALA A 17 3.11 11.81 3.13
N ILE A 18 3.37 11.30 4.34
CA ILE A 18 3.39 9.86 4.61
C ILE A 18 1.98 9.32 4.69
N TRP A 19 1.07 9.99 5.40
CA TRP A 19 -0.36 9.65 5.38
C TRP A 19 -0.94 9.76 3.98
N SER A 20 -0.61 10.84 3.29
CA SER A 20 -1.17 11.20 1.99
C SER A 20 -0.48 10.57 0.80
N ALA A 21 0.46 9.65 1.00
CA ALA A 21 1.30 9.09 -0.06
C ALA A 21 0.50 8.50 -1.24
N TYR A 22 -0.61 7.81 -0.97
CA TYR A 22 -1.49 7.28 -2.02
C TYR A 22 -2.16 8.42 -2.80
N ALA A 23 -2.78 9.36 -2.09
CA ALA A 23 -3.44 10.51 -2.68
C ALA A 23 -2.48 11.42 -3.47
N LEU A 24 -1.23 11.56 -3.01
CA LEU A 24 -0.18 12.28 -3.74
C LEU A 24 0.14 11.58 -5.08
N ALA A 25 0.29 10.26 -5.07
CA ALA A 25 0.49 9.48 -6.31
C ALA A 25 -0.74 9.56 -7.24
N ASP A 26 -1.95 9.68 -6.70
CA ASP A 26 -3.19 9.85 -7.47
C ASP A 26 -3.33 11.25 -8.11
N LEU A 27 -2.41 12.19 -7.86
CA LEU A 27 -2.34 13.46 -8.58
C LEU A 27 -1.68 13.34 -9.97
N GLN A 28 -1.08 12.19 -10.27
CA GLN A 28 -0.50 11.92 -11.58
C GLN A 28 -1.55 12.12 -12.70
N PRO A 29 -1.20 12.78 -13.83
CA PRO A 29 -2.14 13.07 -14.91
C PRO A 29 -2.97 11.87 -15.38
N GLU A 30 -2.36 10.70 -15.47
CA GLU A 30 -2.94 9.42 -15.88
C GLU A 30 -4.00 8.89 -14.90
N MET A 31 -3.96 9.32 -13.64
CA MET A 31 -4.93 8.93 -12.61
C MET A 31 -6.15 9.86 -12.57
N ALA A 32 -6.08 11.01 -13.25
CA ALA A 32 -7.14 12.02 -13.24
C ALA A 32 -8.54 11.52 -13.68
N PRO A 33 -8.70 10.56 -14.62
CA PRO A 33 -10.01 10.01 -14.97
C PRO A 33 -10.73 9.35 -13.78
N ASP A 34 -9.96 8.69 -12.91
CA ASP A 34 -10.45 7.90 -11.78
C ASP A 34 -10.63 8.76 -10.52
N CYS A 35 -10.04 9.95 -10.45
CA CYS A 35 -10.04 10.80 -9.27
C CYS A 35 -11.16 11.86 -9.27
N ARG A 36 -11.83 12.01 -8.13
CA ARG A 36 -12.72 13.14 -7.83
C ARG A 36 -12.30 13.79 -6.51
N TRP A 37 -11.90 15.06 -6.59
CA TRP A 37 -11.31 15.82 -5.49
C TRP A 37 -12.28 16.86 -4.94
N PHE A 38 -12.54 16.79 -3.63
CA PHE A 38 -13.36 17.74 -2.88
C PHE A 38 -12.44 18.52 -1.93
N VAL A 39 -12.44 19.84 -2.02
CA VAL A 39 -11.52 20.70 -1.27
C VAL A 39 -12.31 21.81 -0.63
N HIS A 40 -12.03 22.08 0.64
CA HIS A 40 -12.45 23.28 1.34
C HIS A 40 -11.25 23.87 2.06
N GLU A 41 -10.98 25.15 1.85
CA GLU A 41 -9.88 25.87 2.48
C GLU A 41 -10.32 27.30 2.76
N ASN A 42 -10.18 27.72 4.02
CA ASN A 42 -10.38 29.09 4.46
C ASN A 42 -9.42 29.43 5.61
N GLY A 43 -9.48 30.66 6.13
CA GLY A 43 -8.62 31.08 7.25
C GLY A 43 -8.80 30.30 8.56
N ASN A 44 -9.84 29.46 8.67
CA ASN A 44 -10.18 28.70 9.88
C ASN A 44 -9.89 27.20 9.75
N GLY A 45 -9.48 26.72 8.58
CA GLY A 45 -9.17 25.30 8.38
C GLY A 45 -9.16 24.89 6.91
N ARG A 46 -8.55 23.74 6.66
CA ARG A 46 -8.35 23.18 5.32
C ARG A 46 -8.54 21.68 5.32
N GLY A 47 -9.21 21.17 4.29
CA GLY A 47 -9.52 19.76 4.14
C GLY A 47 -9.64 19.35 2.68
N VAL A 48 -9.17 18.15 2.39
CA VAL A 48 -9.28 17.53 1.08
C VAL A 48 -9.76 16.09 1.21
N ALA A 49 -10.75 15.73 0.39
CA ALA A 49 -11.19 14.36 0.21
C ALA A 49 -11.01 13.92 -1.25
N LEU A 50 -10.64 12.65 -1.43
CA LEU A 50 -10.53 12.00 -2.72
C LEU A 50 -11.51 10.84 -2.77
N LEU A 51 -12.40 10.85 -3.77
CA LEU A 51 -13.11 9.66 -4.22
C LEU A 51 -12.36 9.08 -5.42
N TYR A 52 -11.67 7.96 -5.21
CA TYR A 52 -10.92 7.23 -6.22
C TYR A 52 -11.76 6.07 -6.78
N ARG A 53 -12.04 6.09 -8.08
CA ARG A 53 -12.97 5.17 -8.76
C ARG A 53 -12.27 4.08 -9.58
N GLY A 54 -10.95 3.96 -9.46
CA GLY A 54 -10.17 2.91 -10.12
C GLY A 54 -10.28 1.53 -9.43
N LEU A 55 -11.02 1.45 -8.32
CA LEU A 55 -11.32 0.24 -7.58
C LEU A 55 -12.83 0.15 -7.30
N THR A 56 -13.31 -1.06 -7.03
CA THR A 56 -14.70 -1.33 -6.70
C THR A 56 -14.79 -2.03 -5.34
N PRO A 57 -15.48 -1.44 -4.33
CA PRO A 57 -16.10 -0.11 -4.37
C PRO A 57 -15.06 1.03 -4.42
N PRO A 58 -15.46 2.25 -4.85
CA PRO A 58 -14.56 3.40 -4.87
C PRO A 58 -13.96 3.71 -3.49
N VAL A 59 -12.70 4.12 -3.45
CA VAL A 59 -12.01 4.47 -2.21
C VAL A 59 -12.29 5.93 -1.85
N LEU A 60 -12.75 6.19 -0.63
CA LEU A 60 -12.89 7.52 -0.06
C LEU A 60 -11.74 7.78 0.93
N PHE A 61 -10.81 8.64 0.52
CA PHE A 61 -9.69 9.12 1.31
C PHE A 61 -9.96 10.54 1.83
N MET A 62 -9.44 10.87 3.01
CA MET A 62 -9.61 12.18 3.65
C MET A 62 -8.31 12.66 4.32
N HIS A 63 -8.05 13.96 4.24
CA HIS A 63 -6.93 14.63 4.91
C HIS A 63 -7.29 16.05 5.34
N GLY A 64 -6.79 16.47 6.51
CA GLY A 64 -7.01 17.80 7.07
C GLY A 64 -8.13 17.90 8.12
N ASP A 65 -8.62 19.12 8.32
CA ASP A 65 -9.53 19.46 9.42
C ASP A 65 -10.92 18.85 9.25
N PRO A 66 -11.48 18.13 10.26
CA PRO A 66 -12.80 17.50 10.16
C PRO A 66 -13.93 18.49 9.80
N ALA A 67 -13.89 19.72 10.32
CA ALA A 67 -14.88 20.74 10.01
C ALA A 67 -14.80 21.19 8.53
N ALA A 68 -13.59 21.37 7.99
CA ALA A 68 -13.40 21.70 6.59
C ALA A 68 -13.85 20.54 5.68
N LEU A 69 -13.53 19.30 6.05
CA LEU A 69 -13.96 18.11 5.33
C LEU A 69 -15.49 17.94 5.31
N ALA A 70 -16.18 18.27 6.40
CA ALA A 70 -17.64 18.25 6.44
C ALA A 70 -18.26 19.23 5.44
N VAL A 71 -17.65 20.42 5.28
CA VAL A 71 -18.07 21.41 4.28
C VAL A 71 -17.72 20.95 2.86
N ALA A 72 -16.50 20.45 2.65
CA ALA A 72 -16.05 19.94 1.35
C ALA A 72 -16.97 18.84 0.80
N LEU A 73 -17.52 18.01 1.69
CA LEU A 73 -18.40 16.89 1.34
C LEU A 73 -19.90 17.23 1.40
N ASP A 74 -20.29 18.46 1.77
CA ASP A 74 -21.70 18.80 2.05
C ASP A 74 -22.65 18.44 0.89
N ARG A 75 -22.21 18.77 -0.33
CA ARG A 75 -22.94 18.54 -1.59
C ARG A 75 -22.19 17.60 -2.54
N ALA A 76 -21.27 16.79 -2.01
CA ALA A 76 -20.56 15.83 -2.82
C ALA A 76 -21.51 14.71 -3.26
N GLU A 77 -21.57 14.46 -4.56
CA GLU A 77 -22.18 13.25 -5.11
C GLU A 77 -21.24 12.08 -4.83
N LEU A 78 -21.58 11.28 -3.81
CA LEU A 78 -20.82 10.10 -3.41
C LEU A 78 -21.65 8.83 -3.68
N PRO A 79 -21.00 7.70 -4.01
CA PRO A 79 -21.70 6.45 -4.31
C PRO A 79 -22.33 5.83 -3.06
N GLU A 80 -23.31 4.95 -3.26
CA GLU A 80 -23.98 4.23 -2.17
C GLU A 80 -23.00 3.44 -1.29
N THR A 81 -21.98 2.83 -1.89
CA THR A 81 -20.95 2.08 -1.17
C THR A 81 -19.57 2.63 -1.47
N VAL A 82 -18.78 2.82 -0.42
CA VAL A 82 -17.37 3.24 -0.50
C VAL A 82 -16.49 2.31 0.32
N TYR A 83 -15.23 2.20 -0.09
CA TYR A 83 -14.15 1.72 0.76
C TYR A 83 -13.50 2.91 1.45
N LEU A 84 -13.55 2.97 2.78
CA LEU A 84 -12.95 4.05 3.55
C LEU A 84 -11.43 3.85 3.66
N SER A 85 -10.67 4.93 3.57
CA SER A 85 -9.28 5.02 4.00
C SER A 85 -9.09 6.36 4.72
N ILE A 86 -9.45 6.41 6.00
CA ILE A 86 -9.61 7.67 6.75
C ILE A 86 -8.89 7.60 8.10
N GLN A 87 -8.40 8.74 8.59
CA GLN A 87 -7.92 8.84 9.97
C GLN A 87 -9.10 8.75 10.94
N GLU A 88 -8.84 8.27 12.17
CA GLU A 88 -9.90 8.11 13.18
C GLU A 88 -10.64 9.42 13.49
N ALA A 89 -9.95 10.56 13.41
CA ALA A 89 -10.52 11.89 13.59
C ALA A 89 -11.60 12.26 12.55
N HIS A 90 -11.63 11.59 11.40
CA HIS A 90 -12.59 11.84 10.32
C HIS A 90 -13.85 10.97 10.43
N GLU A 91 -13.87 9.97 11.31
CA GLU A 91 -15.00 9.05 11.51
C GLU A 91 -16.33 9.81 11.78
N PRO A 92 -16.39 10.86 12.62
CA PRO A 92 -17.62 11.62 12.84
C PRO A 92 -18.13 12.38 11.60
N VAL A 93 -17.26 12.69 10.64
CA VAL A 93 -17.65 13.35 9.39
C VAL A 93 -18.35 12.34 8.47
N ILE A 94 -17.77 11.14 8.36
CA ILE A 94 -18.31 10.06 7.53
C ILE A 94 -19.58 9.45 8.12
N ALA A 95 -19.67 9.32 9.45
CA ALA A 95 -20.83 8.75 10.14
C ALA A 95 -22.15 9.53 9.90
N ARG A 96 -22.08 10.76 9.36
CA ARG A 96 -23.27 11.53 8.94
C ARG A 96 -23.90 11.04 7.65
N ARG A 97 -23.15 10.30 6.82
CA ARG A 97 -23.56 9.86 5.48
C ARG A 97 -23.54 8.35 5.31
N TYR A 98 -22.61 7.67 6.00
CA TYR A 98 -22.39 6.25 5.85
C TYR A 98 -22.45 5.50 7.18
N ARG A 99 -22.96 4.28 7.12
CA ARG A 99 -22.76 3.24 8.13
C ARG A 99 -21.58 2.38 7.72
N CYS A 100 -20.57 2.30 8.59
CA CYS A 100 -19.45 1.38 8.41
C CYS A 100 -19.93 -0.06 8.69
N VAL A 101 -19.88 -0.94 7.69
CA VAL A 101 -20.32 -2.34 7.77
C VAL A 101 -19.16 -3.29 7.99
N GLU A 102 -17.98 -2.92 7.53
CA GLU A 102 -16.72 -3.59 7.83
C GLU A 102 -15.71 -2.54 8.30
N ARG A 103 -15.03 -2.81 9.42
CA ARG A 103 -14.02 -1.92 9.98
C ARG A 103 -12.74 -2.67 10.29
N ARG A 104 -11.64 -2.19 9.74
CA ARG A 104 -10.28 -2.64 10.03
C ARG A 104 -9.47 -1.49 10.58
N ARG A 105 -8.76 -1.76 11.68
CA ARG A 105 -7.75 -0.86 12.21
C ARG A 105 -6.43 -1.17 11.51
N MET A 106 -5.89 -0.17 10.86
CA MET A 106 -4.70 -0.29 10.04
C MET A 106 -3.59 0.59 10.61
N TRP A 107 -2.35 0.32 10.22
CA TRP A 107 -1.22 1.22 10.39
C TRP A 107 -0.65 1.59 9.04
N ARG A 108 -0.46 2.90 8.85
CA ARG A 108 0.41 3.44 7.82
C ARG A 108 1.82 3.29 8.35
N MET A 109 2.69 2.62 7.61
CA MET A 109 4.11 2.52 7.95
C MET A 109 4.96 3.15 6.84
N VAL A 110 6.13 3.67 7.22
CA VAL A 110 7.11 4.26 6.32
C VAL A 110 8.47 3.62 6.53
N LEU A 111 9.20 3.38 5.44
CA LEU A 111 10.56 2.85 5.49
C LEU A 111 11.53 3.94 5.96
N HIS A 112 12.24 3.71 7.06
CA HIS A 112 13.29 4.62 7.51
C HIS A 112 14.65 4.23 6.91
N GLU A 113 15.26 5.13 6.12
CA GLU A 113 16.46 4.87 5.33
C GLU A 113 17.62 4.28 6.16
N THR A 114 17.89 4.88 7.32
CA THR A 114 19.01 4.47 8.18
C THR A 114 18.82 3.07 8.76
N ALA A 115 17.58 2.69 9.09
CA ALA A 115 17.26 1.38 9.64
C ALA A 115 17.41 0.28 8.59
N PHE A 116 17.01 0.56 7.34
CA PHE A 116 17.18 -0.37 6.22
C PHE A 116 18.66 -0.60 5.90
N THR A 117 19.45 0.47 5.77
CA THR A 117 20.86 0.39 5.38
C THR A 117 21.71 -0.31 6.44
N ALA A 118 21.52 0.00 7.72
CA ALA A 118 22.22 -0.67 8.82
C ALA A 118 21.97 -2.19 8.81
N LYS A 119 20.74 -2.60 8.50
CA LYS A 119 20.37 -4.01 8.43
C LYS A 119 20.89 -4.72 7.19
N ALA A 120 20.86 -4.05 6.03
CA ALA A 120 21.43 -4.59 4.79
C ALA A 120 22.95 -4.86 4.93
N GLN A 121 23.65 -3.98 5.65
CA GLN A 121 25.07 -4.17 6.00
C GLN A 121 25.29 -5.34 6.95
N GLN A 122 24.41 -5.52 7.94
CA GLN A 122 24.48 -6.64 8.90
C GLN A 122 24.24 -8.00 8.22
N ASP A 123 23.22 -8.11 7.36
CA ASP A 123 22.94 -9.35 6.60
C ASP A 123 24.09 -9.73 5.66
N SER A 124 24.76 -8.73 5.08
CA SER A 124 25.93 -8.93 4.19
C SER A 124 27.19 -9.34 4.97
N ALA A 125 27.39 -8.81 6.18
CA ALA A 125 28.51 -9.19 7.06
C ALA A 125 28.38 -10.62 7.59
N VAL A 126 27.16 -11.10 7.85
CA VAL A 126 26.90 -12.49 8.24
C VAL A 126 27.20 -13.47 7.10
N HIS A 127 26.93 -13.08 5.84
CA HIS A 127 27.30 -13.91 4.67
C HIS A 127 28.80 -13.92 4.36
N ASN A 128 29.56 -12.89 4.77
CA ASN A 128 31.00 -12.82 4.57
C ASN A 128 31.83 -13.39 5.74
N GLY A 129 31.18 -13.94 6.77
CA GLY A 129 31.80 -14.34 8.05
C GLY A 129 31.87 -15.83 8.36
N SER A 130 31.63 -16.73 7.41
CA SER A 130 31.76 -18.19 7.64
C SER A 130 32.72 -18.84 6.64
N ASP A 131 33.98 -18.96 7.04
CA ASP A 131 34.90 -19.98 6.54
C ASP A 131 34.38 -21.38 6.97
N GLY A 132 34.29 -22.29 6.00
CA GLY A 132 34.36 -23.73 6.25
C GLY A 132 33.10 -24.44 6.78
N LEU A 133 32.02 -24.48 6.01
CA LEU A 133 31.13 -25.65 6.01
C LEU A 133 30.59 -25.88 4.60
N GLN A 134 30.90 -27.05 4.03
CA GLN A 134 30.40 -27.46 2.72
C GLN A 134 28.87 -27.45 2.68
N PRO A 135 28.23 -27.19 1.53
CA PRO A 135 26.79 -27.31 1.40
C PRO A 135 26.39 -28.78 1.57
N SER A 136 25.78 -29.09 2.72
CA SER A 136 25.09 -30.35 2.95
C SER A 136 23.99 -30.52 1.90
N ALA A 137 24.10 -31.59 1.12
CA ALA A 137 23.13 -32.00 0.11
C ALA A 137 21.79 -32.38 0.77
N ALA A 138 20.86 -31.42 0.79
CA ALA A 138 19.40 -31.57 0.64
C ALA A 138 18.75 -30.18 0.77
N SER A 139 18.50 -29.50 -0.34
CA SER A 139 17.64 -28.30 -0.37
C SER A 139 16.47 -28.53 -1.32
N ASP A 140 15.50 -29.32 -0.87
CA ASP A 140 14.22 -29.60 -1.57
C ASP A 140 13.24 -28.40 -1.54
N SER A 141 13.74 -27.19 -1.77
CA SER A 141 12.91 -26.05 -2.11
C SER A 141 13.68 -25.07 -2.98
N ALA A 142 13.84 -25.39 -4.27
CA ALA A 142 14.37 -24.45 -5.26
C ALA A 142 13.31 -23.38 -5.57
N TRP A 143 12.97 -22.56 -4.56
CA TRP A 143 12.09 -21.42 -4.73
C TRP A 143 12.78 -20.36 -5.59
N ARG A 144 12.11 -19.94 -6.66
CA ARG A 144 12.65 -18.98 -7.61
C ARG A 144 11.95 -17.63 -7.48
N LEU A 145 12.71 -16.62 -7.08
CA LEU A 145 12.25 -15.23 -7.08
C LEU A 145 12.36 -14.64 -8.50
N ARG A 146 11.33 -13.93 -8.96
CA ARG A 146 11.38 -13.19 -10.23
C ARG A 146 10.49 -11.95 -10.23
N ARG A 147 10.80 -11.03 -11.14
CA ARG A 147 9.92 -9.91 -11.50
C ARG A 147 8.67 -10.44 -12.22
N LEU A 148 7.51 -9.88 -11.89
CA LEU A 148 6.25 -10.16 -12.57
C LEU A 148 5.95 -9.09 -13.63
N THR A 149 5.20 -9.47 -14.67
CA THR A 149 4.71 -8.58 -15.73
C THR A 149 3.19 -8.68 -15.84
N ALA A 150 2.57 -7.83 -16.68
CA ALA A 150 1.13 -7.86 -16.92
C ALA A 150 0.57 -9.26 -17.24
N ALA A 151 1.36 -10.09 -17.92
CA ALA A 151 1.00 -11.47 -18.27
C ALA A 151 0.82 -12.39 -17.05
N ASP A 152 1.32 -12.00 -15.88
CA ASP A 152 1.21 -12.76 -14.63
C ASP A 152 -0.06 -12.47 -13.83
N ALA A 153 -0.91 -11.53 -14.25
CA ALA A 153 -2.09 -11.11 -13.49
C ALA A 153 -3.00 -12.29 -13.10
N VAL A 154 -3.30 -13.18 -14.06
CA VAL A 154 -4.12 -14.38 -13.82
C VAL A 154 -3.48 -15.33 -12.79
N ARG A 155 -2.15 -15.40 -12.74
CA ARG A 155 -1.42 -16.23 -11.76
C ARG A 155 -1.47 -15.62 -10.37
N VAL A 156 -1.43 -14.29 -10.27
CA VAL A 156 -1.63 -13.56 -9.01
C VAL A 156 -3.05 -13.76 -8.47
N GLU A 157 -4.06 -13.65 -9.34
CA GLU A 157 -5.46 -13.91 -8.98
C GLU A 157 -5.66 -15.36 -8.52
N LYS A 158 -5.10 -16.34 -9.25
CA LYS A 158 -5.11 -17.76 -8.84
C LYS A 158 -4.47 -17.95 -7.46
N LEU A 159 -3.36 -17.26 -7.19
CA LEU A 159 -2.71 -17.32 -5.87
C LEU A 159 -3.61 -16.72 -4.78
N PHE A 160 -4.24 -15.57 -5.01
CA PHE A 160 -5.15 -14.96 -4.03
C PHE A 160 -6.41 -15.80 -3.78
N ALA A 161 -6.86 -16.58 -4.76
CA ALA A 161 -8.00 -17.49 -4.62
C ALA A 161 -7.80 -18.58 -3.54
N HIS A 162 -6.56 -18.82 -3.08
CA HIS A 162 -6.32 -19.65 -1.89
C HIS A 162 -6.88 -19.04 -0.59
N GLY A 163 -7.17 -17.73 -0.58
CA GLY A 163 -7.85 -17.07 0.52
C GLY A 163 -7.06 -17.09 1.84
N GLY A 164 -7.82 -17.06 2.93
CA GLY A 164 -7.30 -17.03 4.30
C GLY A 164 -7.11 -15.62 4.86
N PRO A 165 -6.63 -15.52 6.11
CA PRO A 165 -6.46 -14.23 6.76
C PRO A 165 -5.50 -13.31 5.99
N PHE A 166 -5.94 -12.05 5.84
CA PHE A 166 -5.20 -10.95 5.21
C PHE A 166 -4.88 -11.15 3.72
N THR A 167 -5.70 -11.90 2.99
CA THR A 167 -5.65 -11.89 1.52
C THR A 167 -5.91 -10.47 0.99
N PRO A 168 -5.12 -9.97 0.02
CA PRO A 168 -5.37 -8.68 -0.61
C PRO A 168 -6.74 -8.61 -1.28
N ASP A 169 -7.39 -7.45 -1.17
CA ASP A 169 -8.75 -7.17 -1.67
C ASP A 169 -8.80 -5.97 -2.64
N ALA A 170 -7.66 -5.31 -2.88
CA ALA A 170 -7.54 -4.11 -3.71
C ALA A 170 -6.59 -4.30 -4.92
N PHE A 171 -6.43 -5.55 -5.37
CA PHE A 171 -5.61 -5.85 -6.55
C PHE A 171 -6.35 -5.61 -7.85
N VAL A 172 -5.69 -4.95 -8.79
CA VAL A 172 -6.13 -4.84 -10.18
C VAL A 172 -4.94 -5.08 -11.13
N PRO A 173 -5.10 -5.79 -12.25
CA PRO A 173 -3.99 -6.16 -13.15
C PRO A 173 -3.07 -4.99 -13.57
N ARG A 174 -3.63 -3.79 -13.79
CA ARG A 174 -2.87 -2.58 -14.15
C ARG A 174 -1.76 -2.22 -13.14
N GLN A 175 -1.90 -2.62 -11.87
CA GLN A 175 -0.87 -2.38 -10.86
C GLN A 175 0.44 -3.11 -11.21
N ILE A 176 0.36 -4.28 -11.87
CA ILE A 176 1.57 -4.99 -12.32
C ILE A 176 2.23 -4.24 -13.48
N GLU A 177 1.44 -3.69 -14.39
CA GLU A 177 1.93 -2.95 -15.56
C GLU A 177 2.71 -1.70 -15.19
N SER A 178 2.18 -0.88 -14.28
CA SER A 178 2.77 0.40 -13.88
C SER A 178 3.68 0.31 -12.66
N GLY A 179 3.66 -0.82 -11.94
CA GLY A 179 4.28 -0.95 -10.63
C GLY A 179 5.51 -1.87 -10.56
N VAL A 180 5.89 -2.17 -9.33
CA VAL A 180 7.00 -3.08 -8.99
C VAL A 180 6.45 -4.33 -8.34
N PHE A 181 6.41 -5.44 -9.07
CA PHE A 181 5.88 -6.72 -8.58
C PHE A 181 6.91 -7.84 -8.67
N TYR A 182 7.01 -8.62 -7.60
CA TYR A 182 7.85 -9.80 -7.52
C TYR A 182 7.04 -11.00 -7.03
N GLY A 183 7.40 -12.18 -7.53
CA GLY A 183 6.80 -13.44 -7.16
C GLY A 183 7.85 -14.48 -6.82
N VAL A 184 7.48 -15.42 -5.96
CA VAL A 184 8.25 -16.65 -5.71
C VAL A 184 7.49 -17.82 -6.31
N GLU A 185 8.18 -18.59 -7.13
CA GLU A 185 7.69 -19.83 -7.74
C GLU A 185 8.29 -21.04 -7.02
N ASP A 186 7.53 -22.12 -6.90
CA ASP A 186 8.07 -23.41 -6.49
C ASP A 186 8.76 -24.16 -7.64
N ALA A 187 9.27 -25.37 -7.38
CA ALA A 187 9.96 -26.18 -8.37
C ALA A 187 9.06 -26.63 -9.55
N ALA A 188 7.73 -26.63 -9.36
CA ALA A 188 6.76 -26.90 -10.42
C ALA A 188 6.40 -25.66 -11.24
N GLY A 189 6.94 -24.48 -10.87
CA GLY A 189 6.62 -23.21 -11.50
C GLY A 189 5.31 -22.60 -11.02
N GLU A 190 4.70 -23.10 -9.94
CA GLU A 190 3.49 -22.49 -9.38
C GLU A 190 3.86 -21.27 -8.53
N LEU A 191 3.09 -20.19 -8.67
CA LEU A 191 3.31 -18.96 -7.90
C LEU A 191 2.82 -19.19 -6.47
N ILE A 192 3.72 -19.09 -5.49
CA ILE A 192 3.42 -19.40 -4.07
C ILE A 192 3.46 -18.18 -3.16
N ALA A 193 4.13 -17.11 -3.59
CA ALA A 193 4.13 -15.82 -2.93
C ALA A 193 4.21 -14.70 -3.96
N VAL A 194 3.63 -13.56 -3.61
CA VAL A 194 3.63 -12.34 -4.42
C VAL A 194 3.69 -11.12 -3.51
N GLY A 195 4.14 -10.03 -4.09
CA GLY A 195 4.08 -8.70 -3.51
C GLY A 195 4.28 -7.69 -4.60
N GLY A 196 3.78 -6.49 -4.39
CA GLY A 196 4.08 -5.41 -5.29
C GLY A 196 3.76 -4.04 -4.73
N THR A 197 3.34 -3.15 -5.61
CA THR A 197 2.98 -1.79 -5.26
C THR A 197 1.50 -1.54 -5.55
N HIS A 198 0.79 -0.90 -4.61
CA HIS A 198 -0.54 -0.38 -4.91
C HIS A 198 -0.44 0.85 -5.83
N VAL A 199 0.54 1.71 -5.57
CA VAL A 199 0.86 2.90 -6.38
C VAL A 199 2.37 3.15 -6.40
N VAL A 200 2.84 3.74 -7.50
CA VAL A 200 4.18 4.31 -7.62
C VAL A 200 4.06 5.62 -8.40
N ASP A 201 4.74 6.65 -7.93
CA ASP A 201 4.96 7.90 -8.64
C ASP A 201 6.45 8.18 -8.64
N PHE A 202 7.11 7.92 -9.78
CA PHE A 202 8.54 8.16 -9.93
C PHE A 202 8.88 9.65 -10.02
N SER A 203 7.91 10.51 -10.38
CA SER A 203 8.12 11.95 -10.50
C SER A 203 8.18 12.63 -9.12
N THR A 204 7.28 12.22 -8.21
CA THR A 204 7.30 12.67 -6.81
C THR A 204 8.12 11.77 -5.90
N ARG A 205 8.66 10.66 -6.44
CA ARG A 205 9.53 9.70 -5.76
C ARG A 205 8.85 9.04 -4.54
N ILE A 206 7.57 8.73 -4.69
CA ILE A 206 6.72 8.08 -3.68
C ILE A 206 6.27 6.71 -4.19
N ALA A 207 6.27 5.71 -3.33
CA ALA A 207 5.68 4.41 -3.61
C ALA A 207 4.98 3.84 -2.40
N ALA A 208 3.93 3.05 -2.67
CA ALA A 208 3.25 2.28 -1.66
C ALA A 208 3.32 0.79 -1.95
N VAL A 209 4.01 0.05 -1.09
CA VAL A 209 4.07 -1.41 -1.14
C VAL A 209 2.74 -1.98 -0.65
N GLY A 210 2.26 -3.01 -1.34
CA GLY A 210 1.04 -3.72 -1.02
C GLY A 210 0.96 -5.05 -1.77
N ASN A 211 -0.23 -5.64 -1.88
CA ASN A 211 -0.44 -6.95 -2.52
C ASN A 211 0.50 -8.07 -2.01
N MET A 212 1.00 -7.93 -0.77
CA MET A 212 1.90 -8.90 -0.15
C MET A 212 1.09 -10.13 0.29
N TYR A 213 1.37 -11.28 -0.29
CA TYR A 213 0.70 -12.52 0.04
C TYR A 213 1.64 -13.71 -0.11
N THR A 214 1.52 -14.68 0.79
CA THR A 214 2.15 -15.98 0.69
C THR A 214 1.09 -17.01 1.03
N ARG A 215 1.01 -18.07 0.22
CA ARG A 215 0.07 -19.17 0.40
C ARG A 215 0.11 -19.67 1.86
N PRO A 216 -1.04 -19.82 2.56
CA PRO A 216 -1.05 -20.03 4.01
C PRO A 216 -0.19 -21.19 4.53
N ASP A 217 -0.15 -22.31 3.80
CA ASP A 217 0.63 -23.53 4.09
C ASP A 217 2.15 -23.37 3.89
N LEU A 218 2.58 -22.31 3.22
CA LEU A 218 3.99 -22.01 2.90
C LEU A 218 4.55 -20.79 3.65
N ARG A 219 3.77 -20.20 4.55
CA ARG A 219 4.20 -19.07 5.40
C ARG A 219 5.32 -19.49 6.35
N GLY A 220 6.07 -18.50 6.85
CA GLY A 220 7.16 -18.73 7.83
C GLY A 220 8.47 -19.24 7.24
N ARG A 221 8.55 -19.45 5.93
CA ARG A 221 9.74 -20.00 5.23
C ARG A 221 10.55 -18.97 4.43
N GLY A 222 10.23 -17.69 4.55
CA GLY A 222 11.03 -16.59 3.96
C GLY A 222 10.59 -16.07 2.59
N ALA A 223 9.58 -16.65 1.92
CA ALA A 223 9.14 -16.18 0.59
C ALA A 223 8.74 -14.69 0.58
N GLY A 224 7.89 -14.26 1.52
CA GLY A 224 7.48 -12.85 1.64
C GLY A 224 8.65 -11.90 1.94
N ARG A 225 9.69 -12.36 2.67
CA ARG A 225 10.91 -11.59 2.91
C ARG A 225 11.70 -11.37 1.62
N SER A 226 11.85 -12.40 0.80
CA SER A 226 12.55 -12.30 -0.49
C SER A 226 11.82 -11.35 -1.46
N VAL A 227 10.50 -11.46 -1.53
CA VAL A 227 9.65 -10.55 -2.32
C VAL A 227 9.80 -9.10 -1.87
N LEU A 228 9.61 -8.83 -0.57
CA LEU A 228 9.68 -7.47 -0.03
C LEU A 228 11.07 -6.84 -0.27
N ARG A 229 12.15 -7.62 -0.07
CA ARG A 229 13.52 -7.16 -0.33
C ARG A 229 13.70 -6.71 -1.77
N ALA A 230 13.24 -7.50 -2.74
CA ALA A 230 13.37 -7.18 -4.15
C ALA A 230 12.55 -5.96 -4.57
N ILE A 231 11.35 -5.78 -4.01
CA ILE A 231 10.53 -4.60 -4.22
C ILE A 231 11.27 -3.34 -3.73
N ILE A 232 11.72 -3.33 -2.47
CA ILE A 232 12.42 -2.18 -1.88
C ILE A 232 13.70 -1.86 -2.65
N ALA A 233 14.51 -2.87 -2.97
CA ALA A 233 15.75 -2.69 -3.72
C ALA A 233 15.48 -2.05 -5.09
N THR A 234 14.43 -2.51 -5.79
CA THR A 234 14.06 -1.94 -7.09
C THR A 234 13.56 -0.51 -6.96
N LEU A 235 12.66 -0.24 -6.02
CA LEU A 235 12.12 1.11 -5.81
C LEU A 235 13.23 2.12 -5.52
N LYS A 236 14.17 1.76 -4.63
CA LYS A 236 15.34 2.60 -4.32
C LYS A 236 16.26 2.79 -5.52
N ALA A 237 16.56 1.73 -6.27
CA ALA A 237 17.36 1.83 -7.49
C ALA A 237 16.71 2.72 -8.56
N SER A 238 15.38 2.83 -8.54
CA SER A 238 14.61 3.73 -9.40
C SER A 238 14.44 5.14 -8.81
N GLY A 239 15.11 5.49 -7.72
CA GLY A 239 15.12 6.83 -7.14
C GLY A 239 13.90 7.18 -6.27
N VAL A 240 13.10 6.19 -5.85
CA VAL A 240 12.01 6.41 -4.89
C VAL A 240 12.60 6.71 -3.51
N GLU A 241 12.16 7.82 -2.90
CA GLU A 241 12.64 8.28 -1.59
C GLU A 241 11.67 7.93 -0.46
N THR A 242 10.37 7.99 -0.74
CA THR A 242 9.33 7.69 0.26
C THR A 242 8.65 6.38 -0.09
N ILE A 243 8.91 5.34 0.71
CA ILE A 243 8.26 4.04 0.57
C ILE A 243 7.36 3.82 1.78
N VAL A 244 6.06 3.72 1.54
CA VAL A 244 5.05 3.44 2.58
C VAL A 244 4.39 2.07 2.36
N LEU A 245 3.66 1.60 3.36
CA LEU A 245 2.73 0.49 3.24
C LEU A 245 1.59 0.62 4.25
N ASN A 246 0.53 -0.15 4.02
CA ASN A 246 -0.56 -0.33 4.97
C ASN A 246 -0.54 -1.76 5.52
N VAL A 247 -0.78 -1.92 6.81
CA VAL A 247 -0.89 -3.23 7.46
C VAL A 247 -2.03 -3.27 8.46
N ASP A 248 -2.81 -4.34 8.45
CA ASP A 248 -3.82 -4.59 9.49
C ASP A 248 -3.12 -4.79 10.83
N GLN A 249 -3.60 -4.10 11.87
CA GLN A 249 -2.99 -4.14 13.20
C GLN A 249 -2.95 -5.56 13.79
N ARG A 250 -3.85 -6.44 13.35
CA ARG A 250 -3.93 -7.85 13.75
C ARG A 250 -2.95 -8.76 12.98
N ASN A 251 -2.32 -8.26 11.93
CA ASN A 251 -1.39 -9.04 11.11
C ASN A 251 0.04 -8.99 11.67
N ASP A 252 0.24 -9.60 12.83
CA ASP A 252 1.52 -9.58 13.54
C ASP A 252 2.67 -10.16 12.70
N ALA A 253 2.39 -11.13 11.84
CA ALA A 253 3.39 -11.73 10.96
C ALA A 253 3.92 -10.72 9.93
N ALA A 254 3.03 -10.00 9.25
CA ALA A 254 3.43 -8.96 8.29
C ALA A 254 4.09 -7.77 9.00
N ARG A 255 3.55 -7.34 10.15
CA ARG A 255 4.13 -6.25 10.96
C ARG A 255 5.58 -6.54 11.34
N ARG A 256 5.85 -7.71 11.93
CA ARG A 256 7.23 -8.11 12.29
C ARG A 256 8.15 -8.17 11.07
N LEU A 257 7.63 -8.62 9.92
CA LEU A 257 8.38 -8.59 8.67
C LEU A 257 8.74 -7.14 8.28
N TYR A 258 7.77 -6.22 8.26
CA TYR A 258 8.02 -4.83 7.88
C TYR A 258 8.96 -4.12 8.86
N GLU A 259 8.78 -4.28 10.16
CA GLU A 259 9.68 -3.75 11.21
C GLU A 259 11.10 -4.28 11.01
N GLN A 260 11.27 -5.56 10.64
CA GLN A 260 12.57 -6.12 10.31
C GLN A 260 13.23 -5.46 9.09
N PHE A 261 12.49 -4.81 8.20
CA PHE A 261 13.06 -4.05 7.08
C PHE A 261 13.27 -2.58 7.41
N GLY A 262 12.98 -2.14 8.64
CA GLY A 262 13.12 -0.75 9.06
C GLY A 262 11.88 0.10 8.78
N PHE A 263 10.73 -0.50 8.51
CA PHE A 263 9.46 0.24 8.53
C PHE A 263 9.09 0.59 9.97
N VAL A 264 8.64 1.83 10.15
CA VAL A 264 8.11 2.34 11.42
C VAL A 264 6.67 2.78 11.24
N VAL A 265 5.86 2.65 12.30
CA VAL A 265 4.48 3.13 12.29
C VAL A 265 4.48 4.66 12.22
N HIS A 266 3.77 5.20 11.24
CA HIS A 266 3.51 6.64 11.10
C HIS A 266 2.23 7.05 11.81
N CYS A 267 1.10 6.40 11.48
CA CYS A 267 -0.18 6.68 12.12
C CYS A 267 -1.16 5.50 12.06
N PRO A 268 -2.10 5.40 13.02
CA PRO A 268 -3.27 4.56 12.90
C PRO A 268 -4.33 5.20 12.02
N PHE A 269 -5.09 4.36 11.33
CA PHE A 269 -6.21 4.79 10.52
C PHE A 269 -7.21 3.65 10.34
N ILE A 270 -8.36 3.97 9.76
CA ILE A 270 -9.46 3.04 9.54
C ILE A 270 -9.57 2.76 8.05
N GLU A 271 -9.66 1.47 7.73
CA GLU A 271 -10.15 1.02 6.43
C GLU A 271 -11.41 0.18 6.57
N GLY A 272 -12.20 0.11 5.52
CA GLY A 272 -13.29 -0.86 5.40
C GLY A 272 -14.51 -0.33 4.66
N ILE A 273 -15.50 -1.20 4.48
CA ILE A 273 -16.67 -0.91 3.66
C ILE A 273 -17.67 -0.08 4.46
N ALA A 274 -18.22 0.94 3.83
CA ALA A 274 -19.30 1.74 4.37
C ALA A 274 -20.39 1.98 3.32
N THR A 275 -21.65 1.91 3.75
CA THR A 275 -22.85 2.03 2.90
C THR A 275 -23.70 3.21 3.35
N SER A 276 -24.29 3.96 2.42
CA SER A 276 -25.10 5.13 2.75
C SER A 276 -26.34 4.74 3.55
N PHE A 277 -26.82 5.66 4.38
CA PHE A 277 -28.19 5.57 4.90
C PHE A 277 -29.11 5.86 3.73
N VAL A 278 -29.89 4.88 3.28
CA VAL A 278 -30.84 5.00 2.17
C VAL A 278 -31.71 6.26 2.28
#